data_AF-A0A318EP94-F1
#
_entry.id   AF-A0A318EP94-F1
#
_cell.length_a   1.000
_cell.length_b   1.000
_cell.length_c   1.000
_cell.angle_alpha   90.00
_cell.angle_beta   90.00
_cell.angle_gamma   90.00
#
_symmetry.space_group_name_H-M   'P 1'
#
loop_
_entity.id
_entity.type
_entity.pdbx_description
1 polymer ?
#
loop_
_entity_poly.entity_id
_entity_poly.type
_entity_poly.pdbx_seq_one_letter_code
_entity_poly.pdbx_strand_id
1 'polypeptide(L)'
;MRKRTNRYSKTIIAVFMATATALCLGNSVSKAMVHTASGESKAATSTIWIVGDSTVSSFNDNYYYPRYGWGTQIENYLDGTFTVQNIALSGRSSKSYTADSEYQTLLNGMKSGDYLFVGFGHNDEKTETERYTNPNGTYSEEGSFAHSLYQNFIKPAQAAGCQVILCTPIVRRTETGTWSNTNLHITSTSGEFEGGDYPQAIKNLGAALNIPVIDMTSLTKALYDELGFEETLYLHAWTSSKASSVDNTHTNIWGAKYNAYLIMKTIKELDISGLSQHVMEALEPTKEESLVSNPDYKESTYTNELSQSNLWQDYGIWKGTVFGNIGGDPNKENQTLEADSNGNMHIAVINNKGKIASTADGYAMYYYKIPASAVFTLTANATVNKLVLNDQVSFGLMARDDMYIDYNTTDVLGDYVAAAPLKLTKAGGVWNCFARKSGVLTQGGVCTNSISAGDTVKLCIEGNTDGYACKFGNELAITGGFDFKLTSIDSDYIYVGMFVARNADITFSDIHLIVDGKEIIR
;
A
#
# COMPACT_ATOMS: atom_id res chain seq x y z
N MET A 1 14.89 49.63 42.00
CA MET A 1 15.98 50.02 42.94
C MET A 1 16.65 48.73 43.43
N ARG A 2 18.00 48.74 43.50
CA ARG A 2 18.95 47.64 43.83
C ARG A 2 19.33 46.67 42.69
N LYS A 3 20.46 47.05 42.09
CA LYS A 3 21.38 46.35 41.19
C LYS A 3 22.02 45.12 41.87
N ARG A 4 22.31 44.08 41.09
CA ARG A 4 23.50 43.24 41.28
C ARG A 4 24.18 43.00 39.93
N THR A 5 25.34 43.63 39.80
CA THR A 5 26.35 43.43 38.77
C THR A 5 27.28 42.29 39.17
N ASN A 6 27.72 41.47 38.23
CA ASN A 6 29.03 40.82 38.32
C ASN A 6 29.67 40.70 36.93
N ARG A 7 30.84 41.32 36.80
CA ARG A 7 31.78 41.31 35.67
C ARG A 7 33.09 40.72 36.20
N TYR A 8 33.67 39.73 35.52
CA TYR A 8 35.11 39.41 35.44
C TYR A 8 35.24 38.56 34.15
N SER A 9 35.78 38.97 32.99
CA SER A 9 37.06 39.57 32.58
C SER A 9 38.27 38.61 32.51
N LYS A 10 38.63 38.30 31.26
CA LYS A 10 39.99 38.16 30.65
C LYS A 10 40.80 36.87 30.82
N THR A 11 40.82 36.09 29.73
CA THR A 11 41.97 35.79 28.84
C THR A 11 43.38 35.73 29.44
N ILE A 12 44.02 34.56 29.30
CA ILE A 12 45.49 34.41 29.26
C ILE A 12 45.85 33.62 27.99
N ILE A 13 46.59 34.27 27.10
CA ILE A 13 47.27 33.70 25.93
C ILE A 13 48.71 33.42 26.36
N ALA A 14 49.19 32.18 26.16
CA ALA A 14 50.61 31.84 26.34
C ALA A 14 51.26 31.65 24.96
N VAL A 15 52.20 32.54 24.66
CA VAL A 15 53.11 32.51 23.51
C VAL A 15 54.37 31.77 23.96
N PHE A 16 54.82 30.76 23.19
CA PHE A 16 56.18 30.23 23.29
C PHE A 16 56.96 30.59 22.02
N MET A 17 58.12 31.19 22.21
CA MET A 17 59.09 31.60 21.20
C MET A 17 60.43 30.91 21.53
N ALA A 18 61.30 30.82 20.51
CA ALA A 18 62.72 30.39 20.51
C ALA A 18 62.94 28.89 20.21
N THR A 19 63.88 28.46 19.35
CA THR A 19 65.06 29.10 18.74
C THR A 19 65.43 28.35 17.46
N ALA A 20 65.98 29.08 16.47
CA ALA A 20 66.57 28.53 15.25
C ALA A 20 68.07 28.26 15.45
N THR A 21 68.58 27.16 14.90
CA THR A 21 70.01 26.99 14.61
C THR A 21 70.14 26.44 13.21
N ALA A 22 70.79 27.21 12.34
CA ALA A 22 71.03 26.87 10.95
C ALA A 22 72.29 26.00 10.82
N LEU A 23 72.22 24.96 9.99
CA LEU A 23 73.40 24.37 9.35
C LEU A 23 73.05 24.13 7.87
N CYS A 24 73.64 24.95 7.01
CA CYS A 24 73.61 24.80 5.56
C CYS A 24 74.64 23.76 5.13
N LEU A 25 74.25 22.83 4.26
CA LEU A 25 75.10 22.28 3.19
C LEU A 25 74.14 21.74 2.12
N GLY A 26 74.19 22.35 0.93
CA GLY A 26 73.24 22.13 -0.15
C GLY A 26 73.47 20.86 -0.95
N ASN A 27 72.44 20.44 -1.68
CA ASN A 27 72.55 20.16 -3.10
C ASN A 27 71.17 20.03 -3.79
N SER A 28 71.12 20.61 -4.98
CA SER A 28 70.27 20.29 -6.15
C SER A 28 68.75 20.17 -5.98
N VAL A 29 68.09 21.21 -6.50
CA VAL A 29 66.69 21.39 -6.87
C VAL A 29 66.07 20.17 -7.58
N SER A 30 64.95 19.69 -7.04
CA SER A 30 63.83 19.13 -7.80
C SER A 30 62.57 19.77 -7.25
N LYS A 31 61.89 20.56 -8.09
CA LYS A 31 60.71 21.35 -7.72
C LYS A 31 59.49 20.41 -7.65
N ALA A 32 59.35 19.70 -6.53
CA ALA A 32 58.09 19.01 -6.21
C ALA A 32 57.09 20.07 -5.76
N MET A 33 56.06 20.28 -6.57
CA MET A 33 54.92 21.13 -6.26
C MET A 33 54.16 20.44 -5.12
N VAL A 34 54.38 20.89 -3.89
CA VAL A 34 53.53 20.51 -2.75
C VAL A 34 52.20 21.25 -2.98
N HIS A 35 51.27 20.60 -3.68
CA HIS A 35 49.86 20.92 -3.52
C HIS A 35 49.44 20.42 -2.15
N THR A 36 49.46 21.30 -1.16
CA THR A 36 48.59 21.18 0.00
C THR A 36 47.15 21.27 -0.51
N ALA A 37 46.62 20.15 -0.97
CA ALA A 37 45.18 19.97 -1.10
C ALA A 37 44.65 19.86 0.33
N SER A 38 44.31 21.00 0.94
CA SER A 38 43.26 21.04 1.97
C SER A 38 41.94 20.76 1.26
N GLY A 39 41.75 19.53 0.81
CA GLY A 39 40.43 19.01 0.55
C GLY A 39 39.81 18.82 1.92
N GLU A 40 39.03 19.81 2.39
CA GLU A 40 37.93 19.48 3.28
C GLU A 40 37.13 18.41 2.54
N SER A 41 37.28 17.15 2.93
CA SER A 41 36.30 16.14 2.56
C SER A 41 34.98 16.69 3.08
N LYS A 42 34.09 17.12 2.17
CA LYS A 42 32.71 17.42 2.54
C LYS A 42 32.24 16.20 3.33
N ALA A 43 32.07 16.36 4.65
CA ALA A 43 31.69 15.25 5.51
C ALA A 43 30.46 14.61 4.87
N ALA A 44 30.50 13.29 4.66
CA ALA A 44 29.41 12.61 3.99
C ALA A 44 28.13 12.90 4.78
N THR A 45 27.15 13.54 4.12
CA THR A 45 25.88 13.93 4.75
C THR A 45 25.22 12.67 5.33
N SER A 46 24.84 12.75 6.62
CA SER A 46 24.07 11.69 7.28
C SER A 46 22.72 11.54 6.60
N THR A 47 22.23 10.30 6.55
CA THR A 47 20.97 9.96 5.90
C THR A 47 19.93 9.54 6.94
N ILE A 48 18.69 9.99 6.76
CA ILE A 48 17.52 9.45 7.44
C ILE A 48 16.85 8.49 6.46
N TRP A 49 17.01 7.21 6.72
CA TRP A 49 16.33 6.13 6.00
C TRP A 49 14.94 5.94 6.58
N ILE A 50 13.92 5.86 5.73
CA ILE A 50 12.54 5.63 6.16
C ILE A 50 12.03 4.38 5.44
N VAL A 51 11.63 3.38 6.24
CA VAL A 51 11.00 2.15 5.77
C VAL A 51 9.65 1.97 6.43
N GLY A 52 8.74 1.33 5.72
CA GLY A 52 7.39 1.15 6.21
C GLY A 52 6.41 0.71 5.14
N ASP A 53 5.14 0.74 5.53
CA ASP A 53 4.00 0.37 4.69
C ASP A 53 3.44 1.56 3.86
N SER A 54 2.21 1.41 3.37
CA SER A 54 1.50 2.39 2.56
C SER A 54 1.24 3.71 3.29
N THR A 55 1.15 3.71 4.62
CA THR A 55 0.98 4.94 5.42
C THR A 55 2.28 5.76 5.53
N VAL A 56 3.40 5.21 5.05
CA VAL A 56 4.73 5.81 5.06
C VAL A 56 5.21 6.15 3.64
N SER A 57 4.82 5.36 2.65
CA SER A 57 5.32 5.40 1.27
C SER A 57 4.89 6.61 0.43
N SER A 58 5.61 6.80 -0.68
CA SER A 58 5.20 7.71 -1.76
C SER A 58 4.17 7.07 -2.68
N PHE A 59 3.32 7.90 -3.30
CA PHE A 59 2.32 7.46 -4.29
C PHE A 59 2.34 8.34 -5.53
N ASN A 60 1.76 7.81 -6.61
CA ASN A 60 1.48 8.53 -7.84
C ASN A 60 0.07 8.17 -8.33
N ASP A 61 -0.94 8.47 -7.49
CA ASP A 61 -2.34 8.16 -7.79
C ASP A 61 -3.05 9.37 -8.42
N ASN A 62 -3.96 9.11 -9.35
CA ASN A 62 -4.83 10.14 -9.94
C ASN A 62 -6.14 10.32 -9.15
N TYR A 63 -6.05 10.37 -7.82
CA TYR A 63 -7.19 10.60 -6.92
C TYR A 63 -7.49 12.10 -6.81
N TYR A 64 -8.72 12.46 -6.39
CA TYR A 64 -9.10 13.86 -6.15
C TYR A 64 -8.27 14.47 -5.01
N TYR A 65 -8.14 13.76 -3.90
CA TYR A 65 -7.10 13.99 -2.90
C TYR A 65 -6.14 12.79 -2.93
N PRO A 66 -4.94 12.91 -3.52
CA PRO A 66 -3.98 11.81 -3.62
C PRO A 66 -3.50 11.30 -2.28
N ARG A 67 -3.08 10.03 -2.25
CA ARG A 67 -2.46 9.42 -1.07
C ARG A 67 -1.05 9.97 -0.87
N TYR A 68 -0.69 10.19 0.39
CA TYR A 68 0.65 10.55 0.83
C TYR A 68 0.95 9.81 2.13
N GLY A 69 2.08 9.12 2.19
CA GLY A 69 2.61 8.62 3.44
C GLY A 69 3.39 9.69 4.20
N TRP A 70 3.42 9.62 5.53
CA TRP A 70 4.10 10.62 6.36
C TRP A 70 5.60 10.71 6.09
N GLY A 71 6.22 9.62 5.63
CA GLY A 71 7.64 9.58 5.27
C GLY A 71 8.01 10.56 4.15
N THR A 72 7.04 10.91 3.29
CA THR A 72 7.23 11.89 2.21
C THR A 72 7.35 13.33 2.71
N GLN A 73 6.99 13.59 3.97
CA GLN A 73 6.90 14.95 4.53
C GLN A 73 7.96 15.24 5.60
N ILE A 74 8.75 14.24 6.03
CA ILE A 74 9.76 14.39 7.10
C ILE A 74 10.79 15.48 6.78
N GLU A 75 11.25 15.56 5.54
CA GLU A 75 12.28 16.53 5.13
C GLU A 75 11.85 18.00 5.34
N ASN A 76 10.54 18.29 5.29
CA ASN A 76 10.01 19.64 5.49
C ASN A 76 10.21 20.20 6.91
N TYR A 77 10.57 19.35 7.87
CA TYR A 77 10.76 19.70 9.28
C TYR A 77 12.24 19.67 9.71
N LEU A 78 13.17 19.51 8.76
CA LEU A 78 14.61 19.46 9.01
C LEU A 78 15.31 20.70 8.47
N ASP A 79 16.42 21.09 9.11
CA ASP A 79 17.24 22.25 8.72
C ASP A 79 18.11 22.03 7.46
N GLY A 80 17.96 20.89 6.78
CA GLY A 80 18.74 20.50 5.61
C GLY A 80 20.07 19.79 5.92
N THR A 81 20.38 19.49 7.20
CA THR A 81 21.60 18.77 7.59
C THR A 81 21.59 17.29 7.18
N PHE A 82 20.40 16.70 7.00
CA PHE A 82 20.23 15.30 6.62
C PHE A 82 19.72 15.17 5.18
N THR A 83 20.15 14.12 4.50
CA THR A 83 19.43 13.61 3.33
C THR A 83 18.31 12.68 3.80
N VAL A 84 17.09 12.84 3.29
CA VAL A 84 15.97 11.93 3.59
C VAL A 84 15.80 10.95 2.43
N GLN A 85 15.78 9.66 2.75
CA GLN A 85 15.56 8.57 1.79
C GLN A 85 14.33 7.77 2.23
N ASN A 86 13.17 8.15 1.71
CA ASN A 86 11.94 7.38 1.90
C ASN A 86 11.85 6.26 0.87
N ILE A 87 12.10 5.04 1.34
CA ILE A 87 12.04 3.80 0.56
C ILE A 87 10.94 2.87 1.12
N ALA A 88 9.97 3.41 1.85
CA ALA A 88 8.78 2.68 2.25
C ALA A 88 7.94 2.26 1.03
N LEU A 89 7.27 1.11 1.14
CA LEU A 89 6.55 0.49 0.03
C LEU A 89 5.12 0.14 0.42
N SER A 90 4.17 0.55 -0.44
CA SER A 90 2.76 0.23 -0.27
C SER A 90 2.52 -1.27 -0.24
N GLY A 91 1.66 -1.74 0.69
CA GLY A 91 1.29 -3.14 0.80
C GLY A 91 2.40 -4.05 1.32
N ARG A 92 3.44 -3.53 1.97
CA ARG A 92 4.49 -4.33 2.62
C ARG A 92 4.32 -4.38 4.13
N SER A 93 4.64 -5.55 4.68
CA SER A 93 4.79 -5.82 6.12
C SER A 93 6.27 -5.86 6.49
N SER A 94 6.59 -5.89 7.78
CA SER A 94 7.99 -6.03 8.26
C SER A 94 8.69 -7.29 7.75
N LYS A 95 7.91 -8.32 7.39
CA LYS A 95 8.38 -9.57 6.80
C LYS A 95 8.53 -9.48 5.29
N SER A 96 7.45 -9.10 4.59
CA SER A 96 7.40 -9.14 3.12
C SER A 96 8.29 -8.09 2.44
N TYR A 97 8.56 -6.94 3.10
CA TYR A 97 9.46 -5.90 2.59
C TYR A 97 10.87 -6.43 2.27
N THR A 98 11.32 -7.47 2.97
CA THR A 98 12.68 -8.02 2.80
C THR A 98 12.94 -8.67 1.45
N ALA A 99 11.88 -8.97 0.68
CA ALA A 99 11.98 -9.53 -0.66
C ALA A 99 12.17 -8.46 -1.76
N ASP A 100 11.91 -7.19 -1.46
CA ASP A 100 12.02 -6.10 -2.43
C ASP A 100 13.47 -5.57 -2.56
N SER A 101 13.77 -4.95 -3.70
CA SER A 101 15.11 -4.42 -4.01
C SER A 101 15.55 -3.27 -3.08
N GLU A 102 14.57 -2.56 -2.53
CA GLU A 102 14.67 -1.45 -1.62
C GLU A 102 15.29 -1.89 -0.30
N TYR A 103 15.02 -3.13 0.14
CA TYR A 103 15.66 -3.70 1.31
C TYR A 103 17.18 -3.88 1.11
N GLN A 104 17.61 -4.31 -0.08
CA GLN A 104 19.04 -4.36 -0.39
C GLN A 104 19.65 -2.96 -0.51
N THR A 105 18.89 -1.99 -1.02
CA THR A 105 19.31 -0.58 -1.04
C THR A 105 19.56 -0.06 0.38
N LEU A 106 18.65 -0.36 1.33
CA LEU A 106 18.79 -0.02 2.73
C LEU A 106 20.07 -0.62 3.33
N LEU A 107 20.25 -1.94 3.24
CA LEU A 107 21.37 -2.64 3.87
C LEU A 107 22.73 -2.16 3.36
N ASN A 108 22.82 -1.84 2.07
CA ASN A 108 24.05 -1.35 1.45
C ASN A 108 24.30 0.14 1.70
N GLY A 109 23.24 0.91 2.01
CA GLY A 109 23.29 2.36 2.15
C GLY A 109 23.54 2.84 3.58
N MET A 110 23.06 2.12 4.59
CA MET A 110 23.19 2.51 6.00
C MET A 110 24.65 2.60 6.45
N LYS A 111 24.99 3.65 7.18
CA LYS A 111 26.31 3.87 7.77
C LYS A 111 26.23 4.56 9.14
N SER A 112 27.37 4.61 9.82
CA SER A 112 27.48 5.27 11.12
C SER A 112 27.08 6.75 11.02
N GLY A 113 26.20 7.20 11.92
CA GLY A 113 25.68 8.56 11.95
C GLY A 113 24.40 8.78 11.14
N ASP A 114 23.88 7.75 10.49
CA ASP A 114 22.54 7.73 9.90
C ASP A 114 21.46 7.44 10.96
N TYR A 115 20.20 7.68 10.58
CA TYR A 115 19.02 7.25 11.32
C TYR A 115 18.14 6.34 10.44
N LEU A 116 17.44 5.39 11.06
CA LEU A 116 16.44 4.53 10.43
C LEU A 116 15.10 4.68 11.15
N PHE A 117 14.09 5.20 10.45
CA PHE A 117 12.71 5.25 10.93
C PHE A 117 11.97 4.03 10.38
N VAL A 118 11.32 3.28 11.27
CA VAL A 118 10.61 2.04 10.92
C VAL A 118 9.13 2.19 11.28
N GLY A 119 8.25 2.19 10.27
CA GLY A 119 6.79 2.29 10.43
C GLY A 119 6.05 1.15 9.75
N PHE A 120 5.88 0.03 10.46
CA PHE A 120 5.13 -1.15 10.01
C PHE A 120 4.00 -1.49 11.00
N GLY A 121 3.09 -2.37 10.57
CA GLY A 121 1.96 -2.83 11.39
C GLY A 121 0.69 -3.09 10.59
N HIS A 122 0.33 -2.21 9.65
CA HIS A 122 -0.94 -2.31 8.89
C HIS A 122 -1.05 -3.60 8.07
N ASN A 123 0.08 -4.07 7.54
CA ASN A 123 0.14 -5.26 6.70
C ASN A 123 0.61 -6.50 7.46
N ASP A 124 1.31 -6.31 8.57
CA ASP A 124 1.71 -7.40 9.47
C ASP A 124 0.49 -8.06 10.13
N GLU A 125 -0.56 -7.28 10.37
CA GLU A 125 -1.84 -7.75 10.91
C GLU A 125 -2.75 -8.47 9.91
N LYS A 126 -2.36 -8.56 8.64
CA LYS A 126 -3.13 -9.26 7.61
C LYS A 126 -2.99 -10.77 7.81
N THR A 127 -4.10 -11.49 7.64
CA THR A 127 -4.19 -12.95 7.81
C THR A 127 -3.67 -13.69 6.59
N GLU A 128 -2.40 -13.45 6.26
CA GLU A 128 -1.73 -13.94 5.06
C GLU A 128 -0.33 -14.41 5.41
N THR A 129 0.01 -15.66 5.10
CA THR A 129 1.29 -16.26 5.53
C THR A 129 2.53 -15.46 5.10
N GLU A 130 2.50 -14.81 3.93
CA GLU A 130 3.62 -14.02 3.41
C GLU A 130 3.82 -12.69 4.14
N ARG A 131 2.74 -12.08 4.64
CA ARG A 131 2.79 -10.77 5.30
C ARG A 131 2.73 -10.87 6.83
N TYR A 132 1.98 -11.82 7.36
CA TYR A 132 1.68 -11.98 8.76
C TYR A 132 2.92 -12.15 9.64
N THR A 133 2.90 -11.51 10.79
CA THR A 133 3.82 -11.77 11.90
C THR A 133 3.03 -11.77 13.20
N ASN A 134 3.27 -12.71 14.11
CA ASN A 134 2.46 -12.82 15.33
C ASN A 134 2.67 -11.57 16.21
N PRO A 135 1.62 -10.80 16.55
CA PRO A 135 1.77 -9.60 17.39
C PRO A 135 2.18 -9.95 18.84
N ASN A 136 2.05 -11.21 19.22
CA ASN A 136 2.46 -11.73 20.51
C ASN A 136 3.92 -12.21 20.45
N GLY A 137 4.59 -12.11 21.60
CA GLY A 137 5.96 -12.57 21.77
C GLY A 137 7.02 -11.46 21.75
N THR A 138 8.27 -11.88 21.78
CA THR A 138 9.46 -11.06 21.99
C THR A 138 10.39 -11.09 20.79
N TYR A 139 11.36 -10.19 20.73
CA TYR A 139 12.34 -10.17 19.63
C TYR A 139 13.22 -11.42 19.51
N SER A 140 13.22 -12.29 20.52
CA SER A 140 13.90 -13.60 20.48
C SER A 140 13.05 -14.74 19.93
N GLU A 141 11.74 -14.55 19.77
CA GLU A 141 10.80 -15.60 19.34
C GLU A 141 10.52 -15.49 17.85
N GLU A 142 11.02 -16.45 17.08
CA GLU A 142 10.84 -16.52 15.63
C GLU A 142 9.36 -16.52 15.24
N GLY A 143 9.02 -15.77 14.20
CA GLY A 143 7.63 -15.58 13.75
C GLY A 143 6.86 -14.46 14.45
N SER A 144 7.34 -13.93 15.59
CA SER A 144 6.74 -12.75 16.21
C SER A 144 7.05 -11.46 15.42
N PHE A 145 6.18 -10.48 15.53
CA PHE A 145 6.34 -9.15 14.94
C PHE A 145 7.58 -8.44 15.50
N ALA A 146 7.78 -8.53 16.82
CA ALA A 146 8.96 -7.99 17.47
C ALA A 146 10.26 -8.60 16.93
N HIS A 147 10.26 -9.91 16.65
CA HIS A 147 11.41 -10.59 16.05
C HIS A 147 11.64 -10.16 14.60
N SER A 148 10.59 -10.03 13.80
CA SER A 148 10.67 -9.53 12.43
C SER A 148 11.31 -8.14 12.38
N LEU A 149 10.80 -7.19 13.18
CA LEU A 149 11.37 -5.85 13.30
C LEU A 149 12.84 -5.88 13.74
N TYR A 150 13.16 -6.75 14.69
CA TYR A 150 14.52 -6.87 15.22
C TYR A 150 15.51 -7.45 14.21
N GLN A 151 15.23 -8.61 13.64
CA GLN A 151 16.16 -9.29 12.72
C GLN A 151 16.32 -8.52 11.42
N ASN A 152 15.23 -7.98 10.88
CA ASN A 152 15.24 -7.39 9.54
C ASN A 152 15.71 -5.93 9.54
N PHE A 153 15.48 -5.17 10.61
CA PHE A 153 15.77 -3.72 10.58
C PHE A 153 16.69 -3.29 11.71
N ILE A 154 16.37 -3.62 12.96
CA ILE A 154 17.11 -3.08 14.11
C ILE A 154 18.54 -3.61 14.15
N LYS A 155 18.71 -4.94 14.10
CA LYS A 155 20.00 -5.61 14.17
C LYS A 155 20.95 -5.19 13.04
N PRO A 156 20.55 -5.18 11.75
CA PRO A 156 21.44 -4.70 10.69
C PRO A 156 21.74 -3.20 10.79
N ALA A 157 20.78 -2.35 11.17
CA ALA A 157 21.03 -0.92 11.36
C ALA A 157 22.06 -0.67 12.47
N GLN A 158 21.92 -1.34 13.63
CA GLN A 158 22.88 -1.26 14.73
C GLN A 158 24.26 -1.75 14.31
N ALA A 159 24.35 -2.83 13.52
CA ALA A 159 25.62 -3.33 12.98
C ALA A 159 26.31 -2.33 12.04
N ALA A 160 25.54 -1.51 11.33
CA ALA A 160 26.04 -0.43 10.47
C ALA A 160 26.35 0.88 11.24
N GLY A 161 26.01 0.96 12.54
CA GLY A 161 26.11 2.19 13.34
C GLY A 161 24.99 3.20 13.07
N CYS A 162 23.90 2.77 12.43
CA CYS A 162 22.70 3.56 12.17
C CYS A 162 21.77 3.53 13.39
N GLN A 163 21.27 4.68 13.82
CA GLN A 163 20.39 4.80 14.98
C GLN A 163 18.93 4.55 14.59
N VAL A 164 18.24 3.66 15.31
CA VAL A 164 16.87 3.27 14.98
C VAL A 164 15.86 4.06 15.79
N ILE A 165 14.76 4.45 15.15
CA ILE A 165 13.55 5.00 15.78
C ILE A 165 12.36 4.19 15.27
N LEU A 166 11.58 3.65 16.20
CA LEU A 166 10.36 2.91 15.86
C LEU A 166 9.15 3.83 15.90
N CYS A 167 8.26 3.71 14.93
CA CYS A 167 6.96 4.38 14.92
C CYS A 167 5.86 3.31 15.01
N THR A 168 4.91 3.45 15.93
CA THR A 168 3.70 2.62 15.89
C THR A 168 2.87 2.96 14.64
N PRO A 169 1.96 2.08 14.17
CA PRO A 169 1.10 2.43 13.03
C PRO A 169 0.18 3.62 13.38
N ILE A 170 -0.08 4.51 12.41
CA ILE A 170 -1.14 5.53 12.55
C ILE A 170 -2.50 4.85 12.67
N VAL A 171 -3.47 5.43 13.37
CA VAL A 171 -4.82 4.85 13.44
C VAL A 171 -5.54 4.86 12.08
N ARG A 172 -6.43 3.89 11.86
CA ARG A 172 -7.43 3.99 10.78
C ARG A 172 -8.57 4.89 11.21
N ARG A 173 -9.10 5.68 10.28
CA ARG A 173 -10.24 6.58 10.49
C ARG A 173 -11.50 5.80 10.86
N THR A 174 -12.23 6.28 11.86
CA THR A 174 -13.61 5.84 12.13
C THR A 174 -14.61 6.66 11.34
N GLU A 175 -15.55 5.99 10.68
CA GLU A 175 -16.63 6.66 9.92
C GLU A 175 -17.71 7.26 10.81
N THR A 176 -17.81 6.79 12.06
CA THR A 176 -18.91 7.09 12.97
C THR A 176 -18.47 7.83 14.23
N GLY A 177 -17.17 8.11 14.37
CA GLY A 177 -16.58 8.62 15.61
C GLY A 177 -16.46 7.57 16.72
N THR A 178 -16.88 6.33 16.48
CA THR A 178 -16.72 5.22 17.44
C THR A 178 -15.49 4.41 17.06
N TRP A 179 -14.54 4.28 17.99
CA TRP A 179 -13.34 3.46 17.80
C TRP A 179 -13.67 1.97 17.90
N SER A 180 -13.16 1.19 16.95
CA SER A 180 -13.04 -0.26 17.07
C SER A 180 -11.60 -0.66 17.37
N ASN A 181 -11.40 -1.90 17.83
CA ASN A 181 -10.07 -2.48 18.02
C ASN A 181 -9.24 -2.46 16.71
N THR A 182 -9.87 -2.76 15.57
CA THR A 182 -9.21 -2.74 14.25
C THR A 182 -8.74 -1.33 13.86
N ASN A 183 -9.45 -0.28 14.27
CA ASN A 183 -8.98 1.10 14.05
C ASN A 183 -7.67 1.40 14.80
N LEU A 184 -7.41 0.67 15.88
CA LEU A 184 -6.27 0.83 16.77
C LEU A 184 -5.20 -0.26 16.59
N HIS A 185 -5.30 -1.08 15.52
CA HIS A 185 -4.37 -2.19 15.27
C HIS A 185 -4.34 -3.26 16.37
N ILE A 186 -5.50 -3.46 16.99
CA ILE A 186 -5.76 -4.56 17.92
C ILE A 186 -6.61 -5.58 17.18
N THR A 187 -6.03 -6.73 16.90
CA THR A 187 -6.65 -7.76 16.07
C THR A 187 -7.20 -8.93 16.89
N SER A 188 -8.25 -9.55 16.39
CA SER A 188 -8.76 -10.83 16.86
C SER A 188 -8.11 -11.98 16.10
N THR A 189 -8.00 -13.15 16.72
CA THR A 189 -7.55 -14.37 16.03
C THR A 189 -8.45 -14.71 14.85
N SER A 190 -7.83 -15.11 13.73
CA SER A 190 -8.50 -15.59 12.53
C SER A 190 -7.77 -16.83 11.99
N GLY A 191 -8.43 -18.00 12.04
CA GLY A 191 -7.78 -19.25 11.63
C GLY A 191 -6.52 -19.54 12.44
N GLU A 192 -5.38 -19.71 11.73
CA GLU A 192 -4.06 -19.91 12.32
C GLU A 192 -3.33 -18.60 12.72
N PHE A 193 -3.91 -17.46 12.38
CA PHE A 193 -3.33 -16.14 12.63
C PHE A 193 -3.82 -15.62 13.98
N GLU A 194 -2.96 -15.70 15.00
CA GLU A 194 -3.25 -15.14 16.32
C GLU A 194 -3.41 -13.62 16.27
N GLY A 195 -4.43 -13.13 16.98
CA GLY A 195 -4.65 -11.70 17.18
C GLY A 195 -3.82 -11.14 18.32
N GLY A 196 -3.69 -9.81 18.37
CA GLY A 196 -3.00 -9.09 19.42
C GLY A 196 -2.87 -7.60 19.12
N ASP A 197 -2.08 -6.91 19.95
CA ASP A 197 -1.89 -5.46 19.93
C ASP A 197 -0.52 -5.12 19.30
N TYR A 198 -0.54 -4.74 18.02
CA TYR A 198 0.68 -4.41 17.27
C TYR A 198 1.40 -3.15 17.81
N PRO A 199 0.70 -2.03 18.12
CA PRO A 199 1.32 -0.88 18.78
C PRO A 199 2.01 -1.24 20.09
N GLN A 200 1.40 -2.08 20.92
CA GLN A 200 1.98 -2.51 22.19
C GLN A 200 3.21 -3.40 21.99
N ALA A 201 3.23 -4.26 20.97
CA ALA A 201 4.41 -5.05 20.62
C ALA A 201 5.63 -4.16 20.29
N ILE A 202 5.42 -3.07 19.54
CA ILE A 202 6.47 -2.09 19.21
C ILE A 202 6.96 -1.36 20.47
N LYS A 203 6.04 -0.91 21.33
CA LYS A 203 6.40 -0.25 22.60
C LYS A 203 7.20 -1.16 23.53
N ASN A 204 6.79 -2.42 23.65
CA ASN A 204 7.52 -3.43 24.42
C ASN A 204 8.92 -3.68 23.85
N LEU A 205 9.04 -3.75 22.51
CA LEU A 205 10.32 -3.91 21.83
C LEU A 205 11.27 -2.74 22.10
N GLY A 206 10.77 -1.51 21.96
CA GLY A 206 11.54 -0.30 22.24
C GLY A 206 12.04 -0.25 23.68
N ALA A 207 11.19 -0.58 24.65
CA ALA A 207 11.58 -0.67 26.05
C ALA A 207 12.64 -1.76 26.29
N ALA A 208 12.49 -2.93 25.68
CA ALA A 208 13.42 -4.05 25.86
C ALA A 208 14.82 -3.79 25.28
N LEU A 209 14.90 -3.02 24.19
CA LEU A 209 16.16 -2.72 23.49
C LEU A 209 16.69 -1.30 23.76
N ASN A 210 15.98 -0.51 24.57
CA ASN A 210 16.26 0.91 24.80
C ASN A 210 16.34 1.71 23.48
N ILE A 211 15.36 1.49 22.60
CA ILE A 211 15.20 2.18 21.32
C ILE A 211 14.05 3.19 21.45
N PRO A 212 14.21 4.44 20.99
CA PRO A 212 13.13 5.42 20.98
C PRO A 212 11.91 4.93 20.20
N VAL A 213 10.72 5.12 20.77
CA VAL A 213 9.44 4.81 20.13
C VAL A 213 8.60 6.08 20.07
N ILE A 214 8.12 6.41 18.87
CA ILE A 214 7.11 7.43 18.63
C ILE A 214 5.77 6.73 18.56
N ASP A 215 4.93 6.90 19.59
CA ASP A 215 3.61 6.25 19.67
C ASP A 215 2.57 6.98 18.80
N MET A 216 2.75 6.87 17.49
CA MET A 216 1.86 7.44 16.48
C MET A 216 0.41 6.96 16.60
N THR A 217 0.15 5.72 17.03
CA THR A 217 -1.21 5.25 17.31
C THR A 217 -1.87 6.16 18.36
N SER A 218 -1.21 6.41 19.49
CA SER A 218 -1.75 7.30 20.53
C SER A 218 -1.88 8.75 20.05
N LEU A 219 -0.86 9.28 19.36
CA LEU A 219 -0.85 10.67 18.87
C LEU A 219 -1.95 10.92 17.84
N THR A 220 -2.10 10.03 16.85
CA THR A 220 -3.10 10.16 15.79
C THR A 220 -4.51 9.89 16.30
N LYS A 221 -4.69 8.97 17.27
CA LYS A 221 -5.97 8.82 17.96
C LYS A 221 -6.40 10.11 18.64
N ALA A 222 -5.49 10.75 19.39
CA ALA A 222 -5.78 12.00 20.09
C ALA A 222 -6.16 13.13 19.11
N LEU A 223 -5.43 13.25 18.00
CA LEU A 223 -5.78 14.19 16.92
C LEU A 223 -7.19 13.93 16.38
N TYR A 224 -7.56 12.67 16.17
CA TYR A 224 -8.86 12.32 15.60
C TYR A 224 -10.00 12.53 16.59
N ASP A 225 -9.74 12.31 17.89
CA ASP A 225 -10.68 12.64 18.97
C ASP A 225 -10.91 14.16 19.05
N GLU A 226 -9.88 14.98 18.82
CA GLU A 226 -9.97 16.44 18.82
C GLU A 226 -10.75 16.98 17.60
N LEU A 227 -10.42 16.49 16.40
CA LEU A 227 -11.04 16.95 15.16
C LEU A 227 -12.49 16.44 14.99
N GLY A 228 -12.77 15.22 15.45
CA GLY A 228 -14.04 14.55 15.23
C GLY A 228 -14.18 13.95 13.82
N PHE A 229 -15.09 12.97 13.68
CA PHE A 229 -15.20 12.15 12.46
C PHE A 229 -15.53 12.96 11.18
N GLU A 230 -16.28 14.07 11.32
CA GLU A 230 -16.61 14.97 10.20
C GLU A 230 -15.42 15.76 9.67
N GLU A 231 -14.39 15.99 10.48
CA GLU A 231 -13.21 16.75 10.06
C GLU A 231 -12.07 15.81 9.65
N THR A 232 -11.93 14.66 10.32
CA THR A 232 -10.90 13.68 9.99
C THR A 232 -10.96 13.17 8.55
N LEU A 233 -12.13 13.20 7.89
CA LEU A 233 -12.24 12.82 6.48
C LEU A 233 -11.35 13.66 5.56
N TYR A 234 -11.04 14.91 5.94
CA TYR A 234 -10.17 15.80 5.18
C TYR A 234 -8.68 15.53 5.40
N LEU A 235 -8.28 14.70 6.39
CA LEU A 235 -6.91 14.21 6.51
C LEU A 235 -6.61 13.06 5.54
N HIS A 236 -7.64 12.49 4.92
CA HIS A 236 -7.57 11.25 4.15
C HIS A 236 -7.70 11.46 2.64
N ALA A 237 -7.16 10.51 1.88
CA ALA A 237 -7.24 10.50 0.43
C ALA A 237 -8.66 10.21 -0.06
N TRP A 238 -9.07 10.83 -1.15
CA TRP A 238 -10.40 10.66 -1.75
C TRP A 238 -10.24 10.27 -3.20
N THR A 239 -10.80 9.13 -3.61
CA THR A 239 -10.67 8.67 -4.99
C THR A 239 -11.46 9.53 -5.97
N SER A 240 -12.52 10.22 -5.51
CA SER A 240 -13.31 11.18 -6.28
C SER A 240 -13.62 12.47 -5.51
N SER A 241 -14.31 13.43 -6.13
CA SER A 241 -14.72 14.65 -5.41
C SER A 241 -15.81 14.42 -4.36
N LYS A 242 -16.38 13.21 -4.29
CA LYS A 242 -17.39 12.85 -3.30
C LYS A 242 -16.76 12.37 -2.00
N ALA A 243 -17.25 12.86 -0.87
CA ALA A 243 -16.80 12.44 0.45
C ALA A 243 -17.04 10.94 0.74
N SER A 244 -18.01 10.29 0.07
CA SER A 244 -18.23 8.83 0.15
C SER A 244 -17.03 8.01 -0.34
N SER A 245 -16.18 8.61 -1.17
CA SER A 245 -14.99 7.97 -1.74
C SER A 245 -13.76 8.01 -0.83
N VAL A 246 -13.89 8.54 0.39
CA VAL A 246 -12.79 8.67 1.34
C VAL A 246 -12.15 7.31 1.64
N ASP A 247 -10.83 7.22 1.52
CA ASP A 247 -10.02 6.13 2.01
C ASP A 247 -9.89 6.26 3.53
N ASN A 248 -10.12 5.20 4.31
CA ASN A 248 -10.08 5.32 5.78
C ASN A 248 -8.70 4.99 6.37
N THR A 249 -7.75 4.60 5.53
CA THR A 249 -6.42 4.15 5.93
C THR A 249 -5.36 5.10 5.42
N HIS A 250 -5.45 5.52 4.15
CA HIS A 250 -4.42 6.34 3.53
C HIS A 250 -4.68 7.84 3.65
N THR A 251 -3.72 8.55 4.25
CA THR A 251 -3.76 10.01 4.38
C THR A 251 -3.54 10.72 3.05
N ASN A 252 -4.06 11.94 2.93
CA ASN A 252 -3.67 12.88 1.88
C ASN A 252 -2.49 13.76 2.32
N ILE A 253 -2.17 14.80 1.53
CA ILE A 253 -1.04 15.69 1.82
C ILE A 253 -1.17 16.42 3.18
N TRP A 254 -2.37 16.81 3.61
CA TRP A 254 -2.56 17.44 4.92
C TRP A 254 -2.36 16.42 6.03
N GLY A 255 -2.96 15.24 5.93
CA GLY A 255 -2.76 14.16 6.92
C GLY A 255 -1.31 13.72 7.02
N ALA A 256 -0.61 13.57 5.89
CA ALA A 256 0.80 13.20 5.86
C ALA A 256 1.69 14.27 6.51
N LYS A 257 1.42 15.56 6.25
CA LYS A 257 2.12 16.68 6.89
C LYS A 257 1.86 16.70 8.39
N TYR A 258 0.62 16.52 8.83
CA TYR A 258 0.29 16.52 10.25
C TYR A 258 0.95 15.33 10.98
N ASN A 259 0.93 14.15 10.39
CA ASN A 259 1.61 12.98 10.93
C ASN A 259 3.13 13.19 11.02
N ALA A 260 3.76 13.77 9.99
CA ALA A 260 5.19 14.12 10.05
C ALA A 260 5.46 15.20 11.11
N TYR A 261 4.61 16.21 11.26
CA TYR A 261 4.69 17.19 12.33
C TYR A 261 4.69 16.52 13.72
N LEU A 262 3.76 15.59 13.96
CA LEU A 262 3.68 14.85 15.24
C LEU A 262 4.97 14.07 15.51
N ILE A 263 5.48 13.32 14.52
CA ILE A 263 6.74 12.58 14.60
C ILE A 263 7.89 13.51 14.98
N MET A 264 8.06 14.60 14.24
CA MET A 264 9.20 15.49 14.37
C MET A 264 9.13 16.31 15.67
N LYS A 265 7.93 16.71 16.10
CA LYS A 265 7.69 17.30 17.43
C LYS A 265 8.09 16.33 18.54
N THR A 266 7.65 15.07 18.48
CA THR A 266 8.00 14.06 19.48
C THR A 266 9.50 13.73 19.50
N ILE A 267 10.19 13.75 18.35
CA ILE A 267 11.66 13.62 18.29
C ILE A 267 12.36 14.71 19.11
N LYS A 268 11.85 15.95 19.07
CA LYS A 268 12.37 17.04 19.90
C LYS A 268 12.07 16.84 21.38
N GLU A 269 10.85 16.42 21.71
CA GLU A 269 10.40 16.18 23.09
C GLU A 269 11.18 15.03 23.76
N LEU A 270 11.53 13.99 23.00
CA LEU A 270 12.37 12.87 23.45
C LEU A 270 13.87 13.20 23.50
N ASP A 271 14.28 14.38 23.02
CA ASP A 271 15.66 14.84 22.90
C ASP A 271 16.59 13.78 22.26
N ILE A 272 16.18 13.23 21.11
CA ILE A 272 16.95 12.21 20.42
C ILE A 272 18.29 12.79 19.95
N SER A 273 19.36 12.36 20.59
CA SER A 273 20.70 12.92 20.44
C SER A 273 21.19 12.89 18.98
N GLY A 274 21.61 14.06 18.48
CA GLY A 274 22.13 14.23 17.12
C GLY A 274 21.05 14.40 16.06
N LEU A 275 19.76 14.29 16.40
CA LEU A 275 18.63 14.52 15.50
C LEU A 275 17.76 15.68 15.98
N SER A 276 17.41 15.73 17.27
CA SER A 276 16.51 16.73 17.85
C SER A 276 16.96 18.18 17.58
N GLN A 277 18.27 18.41 17.51
CA GLN A 277 18.87 19.73 17.28
C GLN A 277 18.67 20.25 15.86
N HIS A 278 18.38 19.36 14.92
CA HIS A 278 18.19 19.66 13.49
C HIS A 278 16.71 19.70 13.09
N VAL A 279 15.81 19.44 14.04
CA VAL A 279 14.37 19.56 13.82
C VAL A 279 13.95 21.02 14.03
N MET A 280 13.42 21.62 12.96
CA MET A 280 12.98 23.00 12.97
C MET A 280 11.77 23.18 13.89
N GLU A 281 11.60 24.39 14.45
CA GLU A 281 10.32 24.77 15.03
C GLU A 281 9.27 24.88 13.91
N ALA A 282 8.14 24.22 14.10
CA ALA A 282 7.03 24.24 13.15
C ALA A 282 5.72 24.47 13.89
N LEU A 283 4.80 25.17 13.24
CA LEU A 283 3.41 25.26 13.68
C LEU A 283 2.66 24.01 13.23
N GLU A 284 1.54 23.73 13.92
CA GLU A 284 0.61 22.68 13.53
C GLU A 284 0.09 22.95 12.09
N PRO A 285 0.17 21.98 11.17
CA PRO A 285 -0.33 22.17 9.81
C PRO A 285 -1.84 22.37 9.78
N THR A 286 -2.30 23.48 9.21
CA THR A 286 -3.73 23.75 9.04
C THR A 286 -4.26 23.11 7.76
N LYS A 287 -5.57 22.81 7.74
CA LYS A 287 -6.27 22.30 6.56
C LYS A 287 -6.19 23.31 5.42
N GLU A 288 -6.42 24.58 5.72
CA GLU A 288 -6.47 25.68 4.75
C GLU A 288 -5.16 25.88 4.00
N GLU A 289 -4.02 25.65 4.66
CA GLU A 289 -2.70 25.81 4.06
C GLU A 289 -2.19 24.53 3.38
N SER A 290 -2.73 23.38 3.76
CA SER A 290 -2.13 22.09 3.40
C SER A 290 -2.97 21.24 2.46
N LEU A 291 -4.30 21.30 2.54
CA LEU A 291 -5.18 20.44 1.77
C LEU A 291 -5.27 20.94 0.33
N VAL A 292 -4.68 20.18 -0.59
CA VAL A 292 -4.63 20.52 -2.01
C VAL A 292 -5.26 19.38 -2.80
N SER A 293 -6.28 19.71 -3.59
CA SER A 293 -6.84 18.76 -4.57
C SER A 293 -5.90 18.62 -5.75
N ASN A 294 -5.94 17.44 -6.37
CA ASN A 294 -5.20 17.18 -7.59
C ASN A 294 -5.75 18.03 -8.74
N PRO A 295 -4.99 18.99 -9.30
CA PRO A 295 -5.46 19.86 -10.37
C PRO A 295 -5.69 19.11 -11.68
N ASP A 296 -5.07 17.93 -11.85
CA ASP A 296 -5.20 17.08 -13.03
C ASP A 296 -6.34 16.06 -12.91
N TYR A 297 -6.99 15.98 -11.75
CA TYR A 297 -8.13 15.08 -11.53
C TYR A 297 -9.31 15.46 -12.42
N LYS A 298 -9.96 14.46 -13.00
CA LYS A 298 -11.17 14.61 -13.80
C LYS A 298 -12.24 13.69 -13.27
N GLU A 299 -13.38 14.28 -12.90
CA GLU A 299 -14.52 13.52 -12.41
C GLU A 299 -15.06 12.59 -13.50
N SER A 300 -15.43 11.37 -13.11
CA SER A 300 -16.04 10.43 -14.02
C SER A 300 -17.44 10.91 -14.44
N THR A 301 -17.79 10.76 -15.72
CA THR A 301 -19.15 11.03 -16.24
C THR A 301 -20.08 9.82 -16.13
N TYR A 302 -19.68 8.80 -15.36
CA TYR A 302 -20.39 7.54 -15.22
C TYR A 302 -21.71 7.66 -14.45
N THR A 303 -22.68 6.81 -14.79
CA THR A 303 -23.94 6.64 -14.05
C THR A 303 -24.13 5.20 -13.64
N ASN A 304 -24.58 5.00 -12.40
CA ASN A 304 -24.85 3.68 -11.82
C ASN A 304 -26.32 3.24 -11.94
N GLU A 305 -27.12 4.03 -12.67
CA GLU A 305 -28.45 3.70 -13.15
C GLU A 305 -28.34 2.78 -14.38
N LEU A 306 -28.14 1.49 -14.12
CA LEU A 306 -27.96 0.48 -15.15
C LEU A 306 -29.32 -0.06 -15.61
N SER A 307 -29.56 -0.04 -16.93
CA SER A 307 -30.69 -0.73 -17.53
C SER A 307 -30.50 -2.25 -17.53
N GLN A 308 -31.58 -3.01 -17.73
CA GLN A 308 -31.47 -4.43 -18.04
C GLN A 308 -30.78 -4.63 -19.40
N SER A 309 -29.99 -5.70 -19.55
CA SER A 309 -29.47 -6.10 -20.86
C SER A 309 -30.61 -6.43 -21.83
N ASN A 310 -30.42 -6.06 -23.10
CA ASN A 310 -31.35 -6.40 -24.17
C ASN A 310 -31.13 -7.83 -24.72
N LEU A 311 -29.97 -8.42 -24.44
CA LEU A 311 -29.53 -9.68 -25.02
C LEU A 311 -29.52 -10.83 -24.02
N TRP A 312 -29.17 -10.53 -22.77
CA TRP A 312 -28.87 -11.51 -21.73
C TRP A 312 -29.93 -11.47 -20.63
N GLN A 313 -30.43 -12.66 -20.31
CA GLN A 313 -31.35 -12.82 -19.18
C GLN A 313 -30.58 -12.88 -17.87
N ASP A 314 -31.26 -12.52 -16.79
CA ASP A 314 -30.73 -12.67 -15.44
C ASP A 314 -30.57 -14.15 -15.09
N TYR A 315 -29.53 -14.44 -14.31
CA TYR A 315 -29.34 -15.71 -13.65
C TYR A 315 -29.62 -15.51 -12.15
N GLY A 316 -30.84 -15.79 -11.71
CA GLY A 316 -31.26 -15.48 -10.34
C GLY A 316 -31.14 -13.98 -10.04
N ILE A 317 -30.27 -13.60 -9.09
CA ILE A 317 -29.99 -12.18 -8.77
C ILE A 317 -28.95 -11.55 -9.71
N TRP A 318 -28.22 -12.37 -10.46
CA TRP A 318 -27.08 -11.94 -11.24
C TRP A 318 -27.53 -11.36 -12.57
N LYS A 319 -27.12 -10.12 -12.84
CA LYS A 319 -27.43 -9.39 -14.07
C LYS A 319 -26.38 -9.72 -15.14
N GLY A 320 -26.82 -10.14 -16.32
CA GLY A 320 -25.94 -10.49 -17.44
C GLY A 320 -25.63 -9.30 -18.33
N THR A 321 -24.37 -9.14 -18.75
CA THR A 321 -23.95 -8.12 -19.71
C THR A 321 -22.66 -8.54 -20.44
N VAL A 322 -22.43 -7.97 -21.62
CA VAL A 322 -21.16 -8.07 -22.35
C VAL A 322 -20.71 -6.67 -22.71
N PHE A 323 -19.47 -6.32 -22.39
CA PHE A 323 -18.99 -4.95 -22.59
C PHE A 323 -17.47 -4.82 -22.69
N GLY A 324 -17.01 -3.62 -23.04
CA GLY A 324 -15.59 -3.26 -23.21
C GLY A 324 -15.06 -3.57 -24.61
N ASN A 325 -13.76 -3.84 -24.72
CA ASN A 325 -13.08 -4.16 -25.99
C ASN A 325 -13.38 -5.57 -26.48
N ILE A 326 -14.61 -5.75 -26.94
CA ILE A 326 -15.11 -7.02 -27.45
C ILE A 326 -15.00 -7.16 -28.97
N GLY A 327 -14.62 -6.10 -29.69
CA GLY A 327 -14.30 -6.16 -31.12
C GLY A 327 -15.55 -6.16 -32.02
N GLY A 328 -16.53 -5.34 -31.65
CA GLY A 328 -17.85 -5.21 -32.29
C GLY A 328 -18.96 -5.24 -31.24
N ASP A 329 -20.21 -5.03 -31.65
CA ASP A 329 -21.32 -5.02 -30.69
C ASP A 329 -21.59 -6.40 -30.08
N PRO A 330 -22.06 -6.47 -28.81
CA PRO A 330 -22.47 -7.71 -28.18
C PRO A 330 -23.47 -8.50 -29.01
N ASN A 331 -23.31 -9.82 -29.11
CA ASN A 331 -24.22 -10.68 -29.86
C ASN A 331 -24.14 -12.14 -29.44
N LYS A 332 -25.22 -12.88 -29.72
CA LYS A 332 -25.34 -14.31 -29.38
C LYS A 332 -24.52 -15.25 -30.27
N GLU A 333 -23.89 -14.74 -31.34
CA GLU A 333 -23.01 -15.55 -32.18
C GLU A 333 -21.62 -15.72 -31.56
N ASN A 334 -21.19 -14.77 -30.73
CA ASN A 334 -19.85 -14.74 -30.16
C ASN A 334 -19.81 -14.81 -28.64
N GLN A 335 -20.93 -14.54 -27.97
CA GLN A 335 -21.06 -14.60 -26.52
C GLN A 335 -22.25 -15.44 -26.10
N THR A 336 -22.08 -16.13 -24.98
CA THR A 336 -23.11 -16.91 -24.31
C THR A 336 -23.14 -16.53 -22.85
N LEU A 337 -24.32 -16.17 -22.34
CA LEU A 337 -24.63 -16.00 -20.93
C LEU A 337 -25.99 -16.67 -20.69
N GLU A 338 -25.98 -17.82 -20.03
CA GLU A 338 -27.19 -18.61 -19.79
C GLU A 338 -27.02 -19.59 -18.61
N ALA A 339 -28.07 -20.36 -18.33
CA ALA A 339 -27.98 -21.53 -17.46
C ALA A 339 -27.74 -22.78 -18.32
N ASP A 340 -26.81 -23.65 -17.89
CA ASP A 340 -26.59 -24.95 -18.53
C ASP A 340 -27.74 -25.94 -18.25
N SER A 341 -27.65 -27.15 -18.80
CA SER A 341 -28.69 -28.18 -18.62
C SER A 341 -28.87 -28.65 -17.17
N ASN A 342 -27.89 -28.42 -16.30
CA ASN A 342 -27.93 -28.72 -14.87
C ASN A 342 -28.33 -27.49 -14.04
N GLY A 343 -28.63 -26.37 -14.69
CA GLY A 343 -28.97 -25.12 -14.06
C GLY A 343 -27.77 -24.34 -13.52
N ASN A 344 -26.52 -24.71 -13.85
CA ASN A 344 -25.33 -23.93 -13.48
C ASN A 344 -25.16 -22.73 -14.41
N MET A 345 -24.42 -21.72 -13.96
CA MET A 345 -24.15 -20.52 -14.78
C MET A 345 -23.12 -20.86 -15.87
N HIS A 346 -23.46 -20.60 -17.13
CA HIS A 346 -22.58 -20.80 -18.27
C HIS A 346 -22.23 -19.47 -18.93
N ILE A 347 -20.92 -19.22 -19.11
CA ILE A 347 -20.43 -18.07 -19.84
C ILE A 347 -19.40 -18.53 -20.88
N ALA A 348 -19.61 -18.18 -22.15
CA ALA A 348 -18.65 -18.42 -23.21
C ALA A 348 -18.39 -17.16 -24.04
N VAL A 349 -17.14 -16.98 -24.46
CA VAL A 349 -16.73 -15.94 -25.40
C VAL A 349 -15.83 -16.57 -26.43
N ILE A 350 -16.17 -16.44 -27.71
CA ILE A 350 -15.47 -17.11 -28.82
C ILE A 350 -15.00 -16.14 -29.91
N ASN A 351 -14.37 -16.66 -30.97
CA ASN A 351 -13.95 -15.92 -32.17
C ASN A 351 -13.08 -14.68 -31.90
N ASN A 352 -12.17 -14.77 -30.93
CA ASN A 352 -11.28 -13.70 -30.49
C ASN A 352 -11.97 -12.44 -30.00
N LYS A 353 -13.26 -12.50 -29.64
CA LYS A 353 -14.00 -11.39 -29.03
C LYS A 353 -13.59 -11.24 -27.57
N GLY A 354 -13.52 -10.01 -27.10
CA GLY A 354 -13.01 -9.68 -25.76
C GLY A 354 -11.49 -9.78 -25.67
N LYS A 355 -10.93 -9.19 -24.62
CA LYS A 355 -9.51 -9.32 -24.23
C LYS A 355 -9.30 -8.70 -22.85
N ILE A 356 -8.31 -9.21 -22.11
CA ILE A 356 -7.65 -8.48 -21.02
C ILE A 356 -6.23 -8.14 -21.48
N ALA A 357 -5.88 -6.87 -21.54
CA ALA A 357 -4.58 -6.37 -22.02
C ALA A 357 -4.18 -5.10 -21.27
N SER A 358 -2.93 -4.63 -21.40
CA SER A 358 -2.49 -3.39 -20.73
C SER A 358 -3.38 -2.19 -21.09
N THR A 359 -3.81 -2.09 -22.33
CA THR A 359 -4.58 -0.95 -22.86
C THR A 359 -6.02 -1.31 -23.25
N ALA A 360 -6.54 -2.44 -22.78
CA ALA A 360 -7.91 -2.83 -23.11
C ALA A 360 -8.44 -3.89 -22.14
N ASP A 361 -9.74 -3.81 -21.87
CA ASP A 361 -10.49 -4.83 -21.15
C ASP A 361 -11.88 -4.97 -21.77
N GLY A 362 -12.32 -6.21 -22.00
CA GLY A 362 -13.65 -6.50 -22.56
C GLY A 362 -14.01 -7.97 -22.46
N TYR A 363 -15.21 -8.24 -21.94
CA TYR A 363 -15.65 -9.58 -21.52
C TYR A 363 -17.17 -9.66 -21.33
N ALA A 364 -17.62 -10.91 -21.22
CA ALA A 364 -18.94 -11.26 -20.71
C ALA A 364 -18.90 -11.34 -19.18
N MET A 365 -19.93 -10.84 -18.49
CA MET A 365 -20.02 -10.89 -17.03
C MET A 365 -21.46 -11.06 -16.55
N TYR A 366 -21.62 -11.90 -15.52
CA TYR A 366 -22.75 -11.87 -14.62
C TYR A 366 -22.34 -11.11 -13.36
N TYR A 367 -23.07 -10.05 -13.00
CA TYR A 367 -22.70 -9.17 -11.88
C TYR A 367 -23.82 -8.98 -10.86
N TYR A 368 -23.42 -8.60 -9.65
CA TYR A 368 -24.28 -8.10 -8.58
C TYR A 368 -23.72 -6.80 -8.01
N LYS A 369 -24.59 -5.81 -7.78
CA LYS A 369 -24.22 -4.47 -7.31
C LYS A 369 -24.31 -4.42 -5.79
N ILE A 370 -23.23 -4.02 -5.12
CA ILE A 370 -23.16 -3.89 -3.65
C ILE A 370 -22.59 -2.51 -3.27
N PRO A 371 -22.91 -1.96 -2.09
CA PRO A 371 -22.31 -0.70 -1.62
C PRO A 371 -20.78 -0.79 -1.63
N ALA A 372 -20.10 0.28 -2.04
CA ALA A 372 -18.64 0.29 -2.13
C ALA A 372 -17.94 0.14 -0.75
N SER A 373 -18.64 0.46 0.34
CA SER A 373 -18.15 0.28 1.72
C SER A 373 -18.39 -1.12 2.29
N ALA A 374 -19.08 -2.00 1.57
CA ALA A 374 -19.45 -3.31 2.10
C ALA A 374 -18.24 -4.25 2.23
N VAL A 375 -18.22 -5.04 3.30
CA VAL A 375 -17.30 -6.17 3.44
C VAL A 375 -17.94 -7.37 2.76
N PHE A 376 -17.24 -8.05 1.86
CA PHE A 376 -17.81 -9.18 1.13
C PHE A 376 -16.83 -10.33 0.92
N THR A 377 -17.41 -11.52 0.71
CA THR A 377 -16.72 -12.71 0.22
C THR A 377 -17.53 -13.31 -0.92
N LEU A 378 -16.94 -13.44 -2.09
CA LEU A 378 -17.49 -14.12 -3.26
C LEU A 378 -16.66 -15.37 -3.55
N THR A 379 -17.32 -16.53 -3.64
CA THR A 379 -16.69 -17.80 -4.03
C THR A 379 -17.46 -18.48 -5.15
N ALA A 380 -16.77 -19.25 -5.98
CA ALA A 380 -17.36 -20.11 -7.00
C ALA A 380 -16.40 -21.22 -7.43
N ASN A 381 -16.94 -22.30 -7.99
CA ASN A 381 -16.20 -23.31 -8.74
C ASN A 381 -16.31 -23.00 -10.24
N ALA A 382 -15.19 -22.84 -10.93
CA ALA A 382 -15.13 -22.61 -12.38
C ALA A 382 -14.63 -23.87 -13.10
N THR A 383 -15.52 -24.54 -13.83
CA THR A 383 -15.20 -25.68 -14.70
C THR A 383 -14.86 -25.20 -16.09
N VAL A 384 -13.68 -25.56 -16.58
CA VAL A 384 -13.15 -25.13 -17.88
C VAL A 384 -13.66 -26.07 -18.97
N ASN A 385 -14.70 -25.68 -19.69
CA ASN A 385 -15.22 -26.50 -20.80
C ASN A 385 -14.29 -26.43 -22.02
N LYS A 386 -13.80 -25.22 -22.33
CA LYS A 386 -12.84 -24.97 -23.40
C LYS A 386 -11.97 -23.76 -23.05
N LEU A 387 -10.67 -23.86 -23.36
CA LEU A 387 -9.71 -22.78 -23.17
C LEU A 387 -8.71 -22.77 -24.33
N VAL A 388 -8.60 -21.63 -25.01
CA VAL A 388 -7.56 -21.43 -26.03
C VAL A 388 -6.43 -20.60 -25.41
N LEU A 389 -5.22 -21.16 -25.38
CA LEU A 389 -4.06 -20.48 -24.79
C LEU A 389 -3.71 -19.20 -25.55
N ASN A 390 -3.85 -18.06 -24.89
CA ASN A 390 -3.44 -16.75 -25.37
C ASN A 390 -3.32 -15.79 -24.17
N ASP A 391 -2.40 -14.83 -24.26
CA ASP A 391 -2.06 -13.94 -23.13
C ASP A 391 -3.13 -12.90 -22.75
N GLN A 392 -4.24 -12.89 -23.48
CA GLN A 392 -5.38 -11.98 -23.26
C GLN A 392 -6.67 -12.73 -22.87
N VAL A 393 -6.57 -14.04 -22.70
CA VAL A 393 -7.67 -14.92 -22.31
C VAL A 393 -7.69 -15.02 -20.79
N SER A 394 -8.87 -14.89 -20.21
CA SER A 394 -9.04 -14.90 -18.76
C SER A 394 -10.47 -15.28 -18.40
N PHE A 395 -10.67 -15.80 -17.20
CA PHE A 395 -11.97 -16.11 -16.63
C PHE A 395 -11.85 -16.16 -15.11
N GLY A 396 -12.94 -15.90 -14.41
CA GLY A 396 -12.97 -16.10 -12.97
C GLY A 396 -13.92 -15.15 -12.27
N LEU A 397 -13.52 -14.73 -11.08
CA LEU A 397 -14.26 -13.74 -10.30
C LEU A 397 -13.65 -12.36 -10.51
N MET A 398 -14.48 -11.32 -10.40
CA MET A 398 -14.05 -9.94 -10.47
C MET A 398 -14.88 -9.05 -9.55
N ALA A 399 -14.21 -8.07 -8.93
CA ALA A 399 -14.82 -6.88 -8.36
C ALA A 399 -14.34 -5.65 -9.15
N ARG A 400 -15.23 -4.73 -9.52
CA ARG A 400 -14.90 -3.52 -10.29
C ARG A 400 -15.71 -2.30 -9.86
N ASP A 401 -15.21 -1.10 -10.17
CA ASP A 401 -15.81 0.19 -9.76
C ASP A 401 -16.74 0.82 -10.80
N ASP A 402 -17.13 0.06 -11.82
CA ASP A 402 -17.98 0.50 -12.92
C ASP A 402 -18.68 -0.69 -13.58
N MET A 403 -19.73 -0.44 -14.35
CA MET A 403 -20.41 -1.49 -15.11
C MET A 403 -21.12 -0.90 -16.32
N TYR A 404 -21.07 -1.60 -17.44
CA TYR A 404 -21.75 -1.16 -18.67
C TYR A 404 -22.65 -2.26 -19.21
N ILE A 405 -23.75 -1.85 -19.85
CA ILE A 405 -24.78 -2.74 -20.34
C ILE A 405 -24.69 -2.80 -21.87
N ASP A 406 -24.36 -3.98 -22.38
CA ASP A 406 -24.29 -4.29 -23.81
C ASP A 406 -23.49 -3.24 -24.63
N TYR A 407 -22.27 -2.92 -24.17
CA TYR A 407 -21.52 -1.75 -24.63
C TYR A 407 -20.12 -2.10 -25.17
N ASN A 408 -19.83 -1.79 -26.44
CA ASN A 408 -18.50 -1.97 -27.02
C ASN A 408 -17.70 -0.65 -27.06
N THR A 409 -16.48 -0.68 -26.54
CA THR A 409 -15.51 0.42 -26.64
C THR A 409 -14.10 -0.13 -26.83
N THR A 410 -13.17 0.70 -27.30
CA THR A 410 -11.74 0.35 -27.32
C THR A 410 -10.98 0.85 -26.10
N ASP A 411 -11.60 1.72 -25.31
CA ASP A 411 -10.98 2.36 -24.16
C ASP A 411 -10.78 1.35 -23.01
N VAL A 412 -9.81 1.66 -22.16
CA VAL A 412 -9.70 1.01 -20.85
C VAL A 412 -10.81 1.57 -19.98
N LEU A 413 -11.56 0.69 -19.33
CA LEU A 413 -12.66 1.06 -18.45
C LEU A 413 -12.13 1.32 -17.02
N GLY A 414 -12.94 1.01 -16.01
CA GLY A 414 -12.62 1.23 -14.61
C GLY A 414 -11.57 0.31 -14.01
N ASP A 415 -11.40 0.52 -12.72
CA ASP A 415 -10.51 -0.23 -11.87
C ASP A 415 -11.18 -1.56 -11.50
N TYR A 416 -10.37 -2.60 -11.32
CA TYR A 416 -10.87 -3.90 -10.91
C TYR A 416 -9.81 -4.75 -10.21
N VAL A 417 -10.28 -5.75 -9.47
CA VAL A 417 -9.47 -6.84 -8.93
C VAL A 417 -10.10 -8.16 -9.36
N ALA A 418 -9.27 -9.13 -9.78
CA ALA A 418 -9.72 -10.40 -10.31
C ALA A 418 -8.94 -11.59 -9.71
N ALA A 419 -9.69 -12.59 -9.25
CA ALA A 419 -9.20 -13.94 -8.98
C ALA A 419 -9.38 -14.77 -10.26
N ALA A 420 -8.40 -14.64 -11.16
CA ALA A 420 -8.49 -15.12 -12.52
C ALA A 420 -7.10 -15.29 -13.13
N PRO A 421 -6.93 -16.23 -14.09
CA PRO A 421 -5.65 -16.45 -14.70
C PRO A 421 -5.42 -15.45 -15.84
N LEU A 422 -4.17 -15.08 -16.07
CA LEU A 422 -3.78 -14.26 -17.23
C LEU A 422 -2.38 -14.66 -17.72
N LYS A 423 -2.01 -14.26 -18.93
CA LYS A 423 -0.71 -14.63 -19.54
C LYS A 423 -0.55 -16.14 -19.71
N LEU A 424 -1.62 -16.81 -20.16
CA LEU A 424 -1.72 -18.27 -20.25
C LEU A 424 -0.62 -18.95 -21.09
N THR A 425 0.08 -18.22 -21.97
CA THR A 425 1.18 -18.82 -22.77
C THR A 425 2.53 -18.81 -22.04
N LYS A 426 2.63 -18.16 -20.88
CA LYS A 426 3.87 -18.04 -20.09
C LYS A 426 3.98 -19.17 -19.09
N ALA A 427 4.51 -20.32 -19.52
CA ALA A 427 4.77 -21.44 -18.61
C ALA A 427 5.59 -20.98 -17.38
N GLY A 428 5.10 -21.27 -16.17
CA GLY A 428 5.71 -20.81 -14.90
C GLY A 428 5.53 -19.32 -14.59
N GLY A 429 4.83 -18.57 -15.45
CA GLY A 429 4.53 -17.14 -15.30
C GLY A 429 3.07 -16.78 -15.60
N VAL A 430 2.18 -17.78 -15.59
CA VAL A 430 0.73 -17.55 -15.68
C VAL A 430 0.32 -16.87 -14.39
N TRP A 431 -0.31 -15.70 -14.50
CA TRP A 431 -0.79 -14.97 -13.34
C TRP A 431 -1.97 -15.73 -12.74
N ASN A 432 -2.10 -15.74 -11.41
CA ASN A 432 -3.25 -16.37 -10.73
C ASN A 432 -4.30 -15.35 -10.28
N CYS A 433 -3.89 -14.11 -10.07
CA CYS A 433 -4.71 -12.96 -9.72
C CYS A 433 -4.12 -11.72 -10.39
N PHE A 434 -4.93 -10.71 -10.64
CA PHE A 434 -4.46 -9.43 -11.16
C PHE A 434 -5.44 -8.32 -10.84
N ALA A 435 -4.95 -7.09 -10.95
CA ALA A 435 -5.76 -5.90 -10.77
C ALA A 435 -5.50 -4.90 -11.89
N ARG A 436 -6.48 -4.05 -12.16
CA ARG A 436 -6.29 -2.80 -12.86
C ARG A 436 -6.51 -1.66 -11.90
N LYS A 437 -5.54 -0.75 -11.85
CA LYS A 437 -5.63 0.47 -11.06
C LYS A 437 -5.14 1.66 -11.87
N SER A 438 -5.98 2.67 -12.03
CA SER A 438 -5.70 3.89 -12.78
C SER A 438 -5.11 3.58 -14.18
N GLY A 439 -5.71 2.60 -14.85
CA GLY A 439 -5.28 2.13 -16.17
C GLY A 439 -4.07 1.18 -16.19
N VAL A 440 -3.36 1.00 -15.08
CA VAL A 440 -2.21 0.10 -14.98
C VAL A 440 -2.66 -1.29 -14.61
N LEU A 441 -2.26 -2.28 -15.42
CA LEU A 441 -2.52 -3.69 -15.16
C LEU A 441 -1.38 -4.28 -14.31
N THR A 442 -1.71 -4.69 -13.09
CA THR A 442 -0.78 -5.17 -12.06
C THR A 442 -0.95 -6.67 -11.83
N GLN A 443 0.17 -7.38 -11.81
CA GLN A 443 0.20 -8.80 -11.49
C GLN A 443 0.01 -9.01 -9.98
N GLY A 444 -0.79 -10.01 -9.61
CA GLY A 444 -0.81 -10.59 -8.26
C GLY A 444 0.25 -11.70 -8.13
N GLY A 445 -0.18 -12.94 -7.95
CA GLY A 445 0.69 -14.11 -7.89
C GLY A 445 0.85 -14.84 -9.23
N VAL A 446 1.43 -16.04 -9.18
CA VAL A 446 1.56 -16.97 -10.32
C VAL A 446 0.90 -18.30 -10.01
N CYS A 447 0.33 -18.96 -11.03
CA CYS A 447 -0.20 -20.31 -10.90
C CYS A 447 0.96 -21.30 -10.74
N THR A 448 0.85 -22.21 -9.77
CA THR A 448 1.75 -23.36 -9.60
C THR A 448 1.43 -24.46 -10.60
N ASN A 449 0.16 -24.59 -10.99
CA ASN A 449 -0.32 -25.62 -11.91
C ASN A 449 -0.84 -25.01 -13.22
N SER A 450 -0.66 -25.75 -14.33
CA SER A 450 -1.27 -25.41 -15.62
C SER A 450 -2.79 -25.58 -15.59
N ILE A 451 -3.51 -24.78 -16.37
CA ILE A 451 -4.97 -24.83 -16.48
C ILE A 451 -5.33 -25.40 -17.86
N SER A 452 -6.18 -26.41 -17.87
CA SER A 452 -6.63 -27.13 -19.07
C SER A 452 -8.14 -27.29 -19.12
N ALA A 453 -8.67 -27.59 -20.30
CA ALA A 453 -10.07 -28.01 -20.42
C ALA A 453 -10.32 -29.29 -19.60
N GLY A 454 -11.42 -29.33 -18.87
CA GLY A 454 -11.79 -30.37 -17.91
C GLY A 454 -11.45 -30.05 -16.46
N ASP A 455 -10.60 -29.04 -16.20
CA ASP A 455 -10.25 -28.65 -14.83
C ASP A 455 -11.41 -27.91 -14.16
N THR A 456 -11.59 -28.13 -12.85
CA THR A 456 -12.44 -27.29 -12.00
C THR A 456 -11.57 -26.55 -11.00
N VAL A 457 -11.65 -25.21 -11.03
CA VAL A 457 -10.85 -24.31 -10.20
C VAL A 457 -11.73 -23.63 -9.16
N LYS A 458 -11.32 -23.68 -7.89
CA LYS A 458 -11.97 -22.94 -6.80
C LYS A 458 -11.54 -21.48 -6.83
N LEU A 459 -12.49 -20.55 -6.75
CA LEU A 459 -12.22 -19.11 -6.82
C LEU A 459 -12.72 -18.41 -5.56
N CYS A 460 -12.00 -17.40 -5.12
CA CYS A 460 -12.45 -16.53 -4.02
C CYS A 460 -11.95 -15.08 -4.22
N ILE A 461 -12.84 -14.11 -3.99
CA ILE A 461 -12.50 -12.70 -3.77
C ILE A 461 -13.11 -12.26 -2.45
N GLU A 462 -12.30 -11.63 -1.61
CA GLU A 462 -12.73 -10.96 -0.39
C GLU A 462 -12.43 -9.47 -0.51
N GLY A 463 -13.37 -8.63 -0.08
CA GLY A 463 -13.20 -7.18 -0.04
C GLY A 463 -13.48 -6.65 1.36
N ASN A 464 -12.67 -5.69 1.80
CA ASN A 464 -12.85 -4.96 3.05
C ASN A 464 -12.45 -3.49 2.87
N THR A 465 -12.41 -2.73 3.97
CA THR A 465 -12.11 -1.29 3.95
C THR A 465 -10.71 -0.93 3.44
N ASP A 466 -9.76 -1.87 3.48
CA ASP A 466 -8.36 -1.64 3.12
C ASP A 466 -8.02 -2.08 1.69
N GLY A 467 -8.85 -2.93 1.07
CA GLY A 467 -8.57 -3.50 -0.25
C GLY A 467 -9.16 -4.90 -0.44
N TYR A 468 -8.49 -5.70 -1.27
CA TYR A 468 -9.00 -6.98 -1.74
C TYR A 468 -8.01 -8.13 -1.57
N ALA A 469 -8.54 -9.32 -1.28
CA ALA A 469 -7.83 -10.58 -1.34
C ALA A 469 -8.40 -11.47 -2.43
N CYS A 470 -7.52 -12.11 -3.20
CA CYS A 470 -7.92 -13.00 -4.29
C CYS A 470 -7.24 -14.35 -4.17
N LYS A 471 -7.99 -15.41 -4.44
CA LYS A 471 -7.48 -16.77 -4.50
C LYS A 471 -8.00 -17.47 -5.74
N PHE A 472 -7.06 -18.03 -6.51
CA PHE A 472 -7.35 -18.81 -7.70
C PHE A 472 -6.82 -20.23 -7.50
N GLY A 473 -7.71 -21.21 -7.51
CA GLY A 473 -7.39 -22.61 -7.24
C GLY A 473 -6.94 -22.85 -5.81
N ASN A 474 -5.91 -23.68 -5.66
CA ASN A 474 -5.33 -24.04 -4.36
C ASN A 474 -4.14 -23.13 -3.97
N GLU A 475 -3.94 -22.02 -4.69
CA GLU A 475 -2.87 -21.08 -4.42
C GLU A 475 -3.07 -20.32 -3.10
N LEU A 476 -2.02 -19.66 -2.60
CA LEU A 476 -2.14 -18.71 -1.51
C LEU A 476 -3.01 -17.52 -1.92
N ALA A 477 -3.73 -16.94 -0.97
CA ALA A 477 -4.46 -15.71 -1.21
C ALA A 477 -3.48 -14.55 -1.45
N ILE A 478 -3.78 -13.75 -2.47
CA ILE A 478 -2.99 -12.60 -2.89
C ILE A 478 -3.72 -11.33 -2.51
N THR A 479 -3.05 -10.47 -1.75
CA THR A 479 -3.46 -9.08 -1.48
C THR A 479 -2.39 -8.07 -1.92
N GLY A 480 -1.18 -8.57 -2.20
CA GLY A 480 -0.04 -7.84 -2.77
C GLY A 480 -0.44 -6.91 -3.91
N GLY A 481 -0.51 -5.60 -3.65
CA GLY A 481 -0.82 -4.60 -4.67
C GLY A 481 -2.32 -4.38 -4.92
N PHE A 482 -3.19 -4.99 -4.12
CA PHE A 482 -4.66 -4.82 -4.17
C PHE A 482 -5.18 -3.97 -2.99
N ASP A 483 -4.27 -3.23 -2.33
CA ASP A 483 -4.54 -2.32 -1.21
C ASP A 483 -5.02 -0.95 -1.74
N PHE A 484 -6.21 -0.94 -2.36
CA PHE A 484 -6.86 0.26 -2.89
C PHE A 484 -8.38 0.10 -2.95
N LYS A 485 -9.12 1.21 -3.00
CA LYS A 485 -10.58 1.20 -3.18
C LYS A 485 -10.98 1.19 -4.65
N LEU A 486 -12.02 0.41 -4.97
CA LEU A 486 -12.74 0.45 -6.24
C LEU A 486 -13.84 1.52 -6.19
N THR A 487 -13.44 2.79 -6.16
CA THR A 487 -14.36 3.93 -6.04
C THR A 487 -13.95 5.10 -6.94
N SER A 488 -13.09 4.87 -7.93
CA SER A 488 -12.58 5.90 -8.83
C SER A 488 -13.65 6.33 -9.84
N ILE A 489 -14.51 5.40 -10.29
CA ILE A 489 -15.61 5.67 -11.22
C ILE A 489 -16.97 5.73 -10.52
N ASP A 490 -17.45 4.62 -9.96
CA ASP A 490 -18.61 4.58 -9.08
C ASP A 490 -18.14 4.62 -7.63
N SER A 491 -18.25 5.79 -7.02
CA SER A 491 -17.88 5.98 -5.62
C SER A 491 -18.81 5.27 -4.64
N ASP A 492 -20.01 4.92 -5.09
CA ASP A 492 -21.11 4.54 -4.20
C ASP A 492 -21.34 3.01 -4.22
N TYR A 493 -20.97 2.34 -5.31
CA TYR A 493 -21.12 0.91 -5.49
C TYR A 493 -19.91 0.25 -6.12
N ILE A 494 -19.74 -1.04 -5.82
CA ILE A 494 -18.88 -1.95 -6.57
C ILE A 494 -19.71 -3.06 -7.19
N TYR A 495 -19.17 -3.64 -8.26
CA TYR A 495 -19.82 -4.69 -9.03
C TYR A 495 -18.99 -5.96 -8.96
N VAL A 496 -19.54 -6.97 -8.29
CA VAL A 496 -18.88 -8.26 -8.08
C VAL A 496 -19.53 -9.32 -8.97
N GLY A 497 -18.77 -10.32 -9.44
CA GLY A 497 -19.36 -11.40 -10.21
C GLY A 497 -18.39 -12.28 -10.98
N MET A 498 -18.94 -13.03 -11.94
CA MET A 498 -18.24 -14.04 -12.74
C MET A 498 -18.05 -13.51 -14.16
N PHE A 499 -16.83 -13.60 -14.69
CA PHE A 499 -16.51 -13.10 -16.02
C PHE A 499 -15.75 -14.11 -16.87
N VAL A 500 -15.87 -13.95 -18.19
CA VAL A 500 -15.09 -14.69 -19.19
C VAL A 500 -14.65 -13.75 -20.31
N ALA A 501 -13.36 -13.79 -20.64
CA ALA A 501 -12.73 -13.02 -21.69
C ALA A 501 -12.07 -13.95 -22.71
N ARG A 502 -12.47 -13.81 -23.97
CA ARG A 502 -11.76 -14.29 -25.17
C ARG A 502 -11.49 -15.79 -25.26
N ASN A 503 -12.12 -16.47 -26.20
CA ASN A 503 -11.88 -17.89 -26.52
C ASN A 503 -11.86 -18.83 -25.30
N ALA A 504 -12.73 -18.56 -24.34
CA ALA A 504 -12.92 -19.36 -23.14
C ALA A 504 -14.40 -19.67 -22.99
N ASP A 505 -14.68 -20.87 -22.47
CA ASP A 505 -16.01 -21.42 -22.23
C ASP A 505 -15.99 -22.07 -20.85
N ILE A 506 -16.73 -21.49 -19.91
CA ILE A 506 -16.63 -21.76 -18.49
C ILE A 506 -18.02 -21.95 -17.90
N THR A 507 -18.16 -22.98 -17.08
CA THR A 507 -19.35 -23.19 -16.24
C THR A 507 -19.00 -22.87 -14.79
N PHE A 508 -19.75 -21.96 -14.18
CA PHE A 508 -19.65 -21.61 -12.77
C PHE A 508 -20.72 -22.31 -11.94
N SER A 509 -20.32 -22.90 -10.83
CA SER A 509 -21.16 -23.63 -9.87
C SER A 509 -20.77 -23.28 -8.43
N ASP A 510 -21.58 -23.68 -7.45
CA ASP A 510 -21.35 -23.41 -6.01
C ASP A 510 -21.00 -21.94 -5.73
N ILE A 511 -21.81 -21.03 -6.29
CA ILE A 511 -21.59 -19.59 -6.23
C ILE A 511 -22.14 -19.07 -4.91
N HIS A 512 -21.28 -18.59 -4.02
CA HIS A 512 -21.69 -18.00 -2.74
C HIS A 512 -21.24 -16.55 -2.63
N LEU A 513 -22.16 -15.66 -2.25
CA LEU A 513 -21.89 -14.26 -1.96
C LEU A 513 -22.34 -13.93 -0.54
N ILE A 514 -21.40 -13.50 0.29
CA ILE A 514 -21.66 -12.95 1.62
C ILE A 514 -21.35 -11.45 1.58
N VAL A 515 -22.27 -10.62 2.06
CA VAL A 515 -22.12 -9.16 2.15
C VAL A 515 -22.49 -8.71 3.55
N ASP A 516 -21.59 -8.02 4.23
CA ASP A 516 -21.73 -7.55 5.62
C ASP A 516 -22.19 -8.67 6.57
N GLY A 517 -21.60 -9.86 6.40
CA GLY A 517 -21.91 -11.06 7.18
C GLY A 517 -23.24 -11.73 6.85
N LYS A 518 -23.98 -11.26 5.83
CA LYS A 518 -25.23 -11.86 5.36
C LYS A 518 -25.02 -12.62 4.06
N GLU A 519 -25.40 -13.89 4.06
CA GLU A 519 -25.44 -14.73 2.87
C GLU A 519 -26.56 -14.23 1.93
N ILE A 520 -26.18 -13.79 0.73
CA ILE A 520 -27.11 -13.27 -0.29
C ILE A 520 -27.63 -14.40 -1.18
N ILE A 521 -26.79 -15.42 -1.47
CA ILE A 521 -27.12 -16.61 -2.26
C ILE A 521 -26.45 -17.86 -1.67
N ARG A 522 -27.13 -19.01 -1.84
CA ARG A 522 -26.59 -20.37 -1.73
C ARG A 522 -26.47 -21.03 -3.08
#